data_AF-A0A953U6H6-F1
#
_entry.id   AF-A0A953U6H6-F1
#
_cell.length_a   1.000
_cell.length_b   1.000
_cell.length_c   1.000
_cell.angle_alpha   90.00
_cell.angle_beta   90.00
_cell.angle_gamma   90.00
#
_symmetry.space_group_name_H-M   'P 1'
#
loop_
_entity.id
_entity.type
_entity.pdbx_description
1 polymer ?
#
loop_
_entity_poly.entity_id
_entity_poly.type
_entity_poly.pdbx_seq_one_letter_code
_entity_poly.pdbx_strand_id
1 'polypeptide(L)'
;MNKNWLGPLLDRNLRPVAAPEELWERVCDPRPRPKPVLRLRLALAMIAAVATAWALHPRTASFDSQGASEMRAWVMDRTGLDVPLSPAAPIRLCGSTAFGNGSAEIRYKLRDREARILVAKAERYTQSHEFVSRTSSILRGQSYTVSGLDAQTACILCHVDPPAMN
;
A
#
# COMPACT_ATOMS: atom_id res chain seq x y z
N MET A 1 -25.83 -5.84 18.81
CA MET A 1 -25.97 -5.57 17.35
C MET A 1 -26.12 -6.91 16.64
N ASN A 2 -27.32 -7.21 16.13
CA ASN A 2 -27.64 -8.47 15.46
C ASN A 2 -26.99 -8.54 14.08
N LYS A 3 -26.18 -9.58 13.84
CA LYS A 3 -25.46 -9.84 12.57
C LYS A 3 -26.33 -10.46 11.47
N ASN A 4 -27.63 -10.63 11.71
CA ASN A 4 -28.53 -11.42 10.85
C ASN A 4 -29.07 -10.68 9.62
N TRP A 5 -28.78 -9.39 9.46
CA TRP A 5 -29.28 -8.61 8.31
C TRP A 5 -28.45 -8.81 7.03
N LEU A 6 -27.22 -9.33 7.14
CA LEU A 6 -26.30 -9.44 6.00
C LEU A 6 -26.66 -10.61 5.06
N GLY A 7 -27.13 -11.73 5.61
CA GLY A 7 -27.45 -12.94 4.84
C GLY A 7 -28.47 -12.68 3.72
N PRO A 8 -29.65 -12.11 4.03
CA PRO A 8 -30.68 -11.83 3.00
C PRO A 8 -30.23 -10.83 1.93
N LEU A 9 -29.32 -9.92 2.29
CA LEU A 9 -28.82 -8.88 1.40
C LEU A 9 -27.74 -9.41 0.44
N LEU A 10 -26.92 -10.35 0.90
CA LEU A 10 -25.99 -11.10 0.06
C LEU A 10 -26.74 -12.01 -0.91
N ASP A 11 -27.73 -12.76 -0.45
CA ASP A 11 -28.52 -13.68 -1.29
C ASP A 11 -29.26 -12.95 -2.42
N ARG A 12 -29.76 -11.74 -2.14
CA ARG A 12 -30.49 -10.95 -3.12
C ARG A 12 -29.59 -10.36 -4.22
N ASN A 13 -28.35 -10.01 -3.88
CA ASN A 13 -27.43 -9.33 -4.81
C ASN A 13 -26.41 -10.26 -5.45
N LEU A 14 -26.02 -11.33 -4.75
CA LEU A 14 -25.16 -12.38 -5.24
C LEU A 14 -26.04 -13.53 -5.71
N ARG A 15 -26.61 -13.39 -6.91
CA ARG A 15 -27.14 -14.56 -7.60
C ARG A 15 -26.01 -15.61 -7.67
N PRO A 16 -26.31 -16.90 -7.51
CA PRO A 16 -25.31 -17.95 -7.71
C PRO A 16 -24.70 -17.81 -9.11
N VAL A 17 -23.48 -17.32 -9.17
CA VAL A 17 -22.71 -17.30 -10.41
C VAL A 17 -22.07 -18.67 -10.50
N ALA A 18 -22.60 -19.53 -11.37
CA ALA A 18 -21.93 -20.76 -11.74
C ALA A 18 -20.59 -20.35 -12.38
N ALA A 19 -19.50 -20.53 -11.64
CA ALA A 19 -18.17 -20.32 -12.18
C ALA A 19 -17.94 -21.39 -13.26
N PRO A 20 -17.44 -21.02 -14.46
CA PRO A 20 -17.09 -21.99 -15.51
C PRO A 20 -16.22 -23.11 -14.96
N GLU A 21 -16.50 -24.36 -15.36
CA GLU A 21 -15.83 -25.57 -14.87
C GLU A 21 -14.29 -25.49 -14.99
N GLU A 22 -13.83 -24.80 -16.03
CA GLU A 22 -12.43 -24.51 -16.35
C GLU A 22 -11.69 -23.73 -15.25
N LEU A 23 -12.40 -22.96 -14.41
CA LEU A 23 -11.81 -22.24 -13.28
C LEU A 23 -11.66 -23.14 -12.04
N TRP A 24 -12.55 -24.11 -11.84
CA TRP A 24 -12.46 -25.06 -10.73
C TRP A 24 -11.33 -26.07 -10.94
N GLU A 25 -11.04 -26.47 -12.18
CA GLU A 25 -9.88 -27.31 -12.51
C GLU A 25 -8.55 -26.71 -12.02
N ARG A 26 -8.40 -25.39 -12.05
CA ARG A 26 -7.16 -24.71 -11.57
C ARG A 26 -7.03 -24.70 -10.05
N VAL A 27 -8.14 -24.81 -9.33
CA VAL A 27 -8.16 -24.81 -7.86
C VAL A 27 -7.98 -26.23 -7.34
N CYS A 28 -8.57 -27.23 -8.02
CA CYS A 28 -8.50 -28.63 -7.63
C CYS A 28 -7.20 -29.31 -8.08
N ASP A 29 -6.58 -28.87 -9.16
CA ASP A 29 -5.31 -29.42 -9.64
C ASP A 29 -4.20 -28.35 -9.62
N PRO A 30 -3.56 -28.10 -8.47
CA PRO A 30 -2.42 -27.20 -8.39
C PRO A 30 -1.24 -27.85 -9.11
N ARG A 31 -1.15 -27.62 -10.43
CA ARG A 31 -0.03 -28.11 -11.24
C ARG A 31 1.28 -27.78 -10.53
N PRO A 32 2.16 -28.77 -10.25
CA PRO A 32 3.45 -28.49 -9.67
C PRO A 32 4.25 -27.64 -10.66
N ARG A 33 4.55 -26.40 -10.27
CA ARG A 33 5.42 -25.53 -11.06
C ARG A 33 6.78 -26.22 -11.24
N PRO A 34 7.36 -26.24 -12.45
CA PRO A 34 8.71 -26.75 -12.65
C PRO A 34 9.67 -25.96 -11.75
N LYS A 35 10.41 -26.67 -10.90
CA LYS A 35 11.42 -26.08 -10.01
C LYS A 35 12.58 -25.59 -10.88
N PRO A 36 12.92 -24.29 -10.89
CA PRO A 36 14.17 -23.85 -11.52
C PRO A 36 15.33 -24.27 -10.61
N VAL A 37 15.80 -25.49 -10.82
CA VAL A 37 17.14 -25.89 -10.37
C VAL A 37 18.14 -25.29 -11.34
N LEU A 38 19.20 -24.72 -10.77
CA LEU A 38 20.44 -24.30 -11.45
C LEU A 38 20.54 -22.83 -11.91
N ARG A 39 20.64 -21.89 -10.95
CA ARG A 39 21.64 -20.77 -10.98
C ARG A 39 22.05 -20.33 -9.56
N LEU A 40 22.21 -21.27 -8.64
CA LEU A 40 22.57 -21.04 -7.22
C LEU A 40 24.06 -20.67 -7.00
N ARG A 41 24.76 -20.10 -7.99
CA ARG A 41 26.17 -19.70 -7.83
C ARG A 41 26.51 -18.28 -8.25
N LEU A 42 25.52 -17.46 -8.64
CA LEU A 42 25.70 -16.00 -8.81
C LEU A 42 24.95 -15.15 -7.77
N ALA A 43 24.17 -15.76 -6.88
CA ALA A 43 23.28 -15.04 -5.97
C ALA A 43 23.93 -14.56 -4.65
N LEU A 44 25.18 -14.92 -4.37
CA LEU A 44 25.87 -14.55 -3.13
C LEU A 44 26.69 -13.26 -3.22
N ALA A 45 26.84 -12.66 -4.41
CA ALA A 45 27.48 -11.35 -4.57
C ALA A 45 26.50 -10.16 -4.50
N MET A 46 25.18 -10.39 -4.62
CA MET A 46 24.16 -9.32 -4.59
C MET A 46 23.50 -9.13 -3.22
N ILE A 47 23.66 -10.07 -2.28
CA ILE A 47 23.09 -9.93 -0.92
C ILE A 47 23.95 -9.01 -0.04
N ALA A 48 25.24 -8.86 -0.35
CA ALA A 48 26.09 -7.88 0.34
C ALA A 48 25.84 -6.42 -0.10
N ALA A 49 25.20 -6.18 -1.25
CA ALA A 49 24.90 -4.82 -1.73
C ALA A 49 23.58 -4.24 -1.18
N VAL A 50 22.64 -5.09 -0.78
CA VAL A 50 21.36 -4.62 -0.18
C VAL A 50 21.52 -4.35 1.32
N ALA A 51 22.42 -5.06 2.00
CA ALA A 51 22.73 -4.83 3.41
C ALA A 51 23.64 -3.62 3.64
N THR A 52 24.53 -3.27 2.70
CA THR A 52 25.39 -2.07 2.81
C THR A 52 24.68 -0.77 2.49
N ALA A 53 23.52 -0.81 1.81
CA ALA A 53 22.68 0.36 1.59
C ALA A 53 22.10 0.95 2.91
N TRP A 54 22.02 0.16 3.98
CA TRP A 54 21.64 0.64 5.31
C TRP A 54 22.82 1.22 6.11
N ALA A 55 24.07 0.89 5.74
CA ALA A 55 25.27 1.32 6.46
C ALA A 55 25.80 2.69 6.00
N LEU A 56 25.48 3.12 4.78
CA LEU A 56 25.80 4.44 4.24
C LEU A 56 24.62 5.39 4.45
N HIS A 57 24.27 5.66 5.72
CA HIS A 57 23.30 6.67 6.18
C HIS A 57 22.48 7.35 5.07
N PRO A 58 21.42 6.71 4.53
CA PRO A 58 20.46 7.45 3.75
C PRO A 58 19.96 8.57 4.67
N ARG A 59 20.14 9.83 4.26
CA ARG A 59 19.67 10.99 5.02
C ARG A 59 18.17 10.78 5.26
N THR A 60 17.84 10.41 6.49
CA THR A 60 16.47 10.25 6.94
C THR A 60 16.11 11.55 7.65
N ALA A 61 15.03 12.17 7.19
CA ALA A 61 14.43 13.28 7.89
C ALA A 61 13.08 12.79 8.40
N SER A 62 12.77 13.04 9.67
CA SER A 62 11.47 12.75 10.27
C SER A 62 10.76 14.05 10.61
N PHE A 63 9.44 14.03 10.53
CA PHE A 63 8.57 15.15 10.84
C PHE A 63 7.28 14.65 11.47
N ASP A 64 7.00 15.12 12.67
CA ASP A 64 5.80 14.75 13.42
C ASP A 64 4.81 15.91 13.38
N SER A 65 3.67 15.65 12.74
CA SER A 65 2.54 16.57 12.71
C SER A 65 1.24 15.77 12.55
N GLN A 66 0.15 16.31 13.05
CA GLN A 66 -1.20 15.79 12.80
C GLN A 66 -1.88 16.54 11.64
N GLY A 67 -1.29 17.65 11.18
CA GLY A 67 -1.79 18.47 10.08
C GLY A 67 -1.48 17.85 8.73
N ALA A 68 -2.53 17.48 7.98
CA ALA A 68 -2.38 16.90 6.64
C ALA A 68 -1.70 17.85 5.65
N SER A 69 -2.00 19.15 5.71
CA SER A 69 -1.40 20.18 4.84
C SER A 69 0.09 20.37 5.13
N GLU A 70 0.47 20.46 6.42
CA GLU A 70 1.87 20.59 6.84
C GLU A 70 2.69 19.38 6.42
N MET A 71 2.15 18.18 6.67
CA MET A 71 2.83 16.93 6.30
C MET A 71 2.95 16.78 4.79
N ARG A 72 1.91 17.13 4.03
CA ARG A 72 1.95 17.12 2.56
C ARG A 72 3.00 18.08 2.03
N ALA A 73 3.04 19.32 2.53
CA ALA A 73 4.03 20.32 2.14
C ALA A 73 5.44 19.84 2.46
N TRP A 74 5.64 19.25 3.64
CA TRP A 74 6.93 18.69 4.04
C TRP A 74 7.36 17.51 3.17
N VAL A 75 6.46 16.56 2.86
CA VAL A 75 6.77 15.42 1.98
C VAL A 75 7.12 15.93 0.58
N MET A 76 6.35 16.87 0.05
CA MET A 76 6.61 17.48 -1.26
C MET A 76 7.99 18.18 -1.30
N ASP A 77 8.34 18.97 -0.29
CA ASP A 77 9.64 19.64 -0.18
C ASP A 77 10.81 18.63 -0.14
N ARG A 78 10.65 17.53 0.62
CA ARG A 78 11.73 16.54 0.82
C ARG A 78 11.87 15.53 -0.31
N THR A 79 10.79 15.21 -1.02
CA THR A 79 10.77 14.07 -1.95
C THR A 79 10.23 14.41 -3.34
N GLY A 80 9.56 15.56 -3.51
CA GLY A 80 8.82 15.89 -4.72
C GLY A 80 7.54 15.06 -4.92
N LEU A 81 7.11 14.30 -3.90
CA LEU A 81 5.89 13.51 -3.94
C LEU A 81 4.70 14.35 -3.45
N ASP A 82 3.68 14.45 -4.29
CA ASP A 82 2.41 15.07 -3.93
C ASP A 82 1.45 14.02 -3.37
N VAL A 83 1.50 13.78 -2.06
CA VAL A 83 0.68 12.74 -1.42
C VAL A 83 -0.67 13.31 -1.00
N PRO A 84 -1.81 12.75 -1.49
CA PRO A 84 -3.13 13.15 -1.03
C PRO A 84 -3.36 12.64 0.40
N LEU A 85 -3.04 13.47 1.39
CA LEU A 85 -3.28 13.21 2.80
C LEU A 85 -4.63 13.77 3.21
N SER A 86 -5.46 12.97 3.89
CA SER A 86 -6.72 13.44 4.45
C SER A 86 -6.90 12.91 5.88
N PRO A 87 -7.13 13.80 6.87
CA PRO A 87 -7.35 13.42 8.25
C PRO A 87 -8.83 13.03 8.44
N ALA A 88 -9.27 11.97 7.77
CA ALA A 88 -10.64 11.48 7.93
C ALA A 88 -10.74 10.62 9.19
N ALA A 89 -11.63 10.97 10.12
CA ALA A 89 -11.93 10.11 11.25
C ALA A 89 -12.41 8.73 10.75
N PRO A 90 -11.92 7.61 11.29
CA PRO A 90 -11.14 7.46 12.52
C PRO A 90 -9.60 7.40 12.36
N ILE A 91 -9.06 7.84 11.24
CA ILE A 91 -7.62 7.85 10.94
C ILE A 91 -7.01 9.18 11.40
N ARG A 92 -5.91 9.10 12.15
CA ARG A 92 -5.09 10.26 12.53
C ARG A 92 -3.71 10.17 11.89
N LEU A 93 -3.22 11.27 11.36
CA LEU A 93 -1.83 11.39 10.93
C LEU A 93 -0.93 11.55 12.17
N CYS A 94 0.21 10.86 12.18
CA CYS A 94 1.15 10.89 13.31
C CYS A 94 2.50 11.49 12.93
N GLY A 95 2.94 11.27 11.70
CA GLY A 95 4.20 11.81 11.21
C GLY A 95 4.58 11.22 9.87
N SER A 96 5.70 11.69 9.34
CA SER A 96 6.28 11.23 8.10
C SER A 96 7.80 11.12 8.20
N THR A 97 8.36 10.19 7.44
CA THR A 97 9.81 10.00 7.31
C THR A 97 10.15 10.04 5.84
N ALA A 98 11.06 10.91 5.43
CA ALA A 98 11.58 10.98 4.07
C ALA A 98 12.90 10.22 4.00
N PHE A 99 13.08 9.46 2.92
CA PHE A 99 14.27 8.66 2.67
C PHE A 99 15.07 9.28 1.53
N GLY A 100 16.40 9.13 1.56
CA GLY A 100 17.32 9.70 0.57
C GLY A 100 17.13 9.20 -0.87
N ASN A 101 16.26 8.22 -1.12
CA ASN A 101 15.88 7.71 -2.44
C ASN A 101 14.64 8.41 -3.04
N GLY A 102 14.15 9.49 -2.41
CA GLY A 102 12.94 10.19 -2.86
C GLY A 102 11.64 9.48 -2.53
N SER A 103 11.64 8.55 -1.57
CA SER A 103 10.43 7.95 -1.01
C SER A 103 10.09 8.55 0.35
N ALA A 104 8.84 8.41 0.78
CA ALA A 104 8.36 8.83 2.09
C ALA A 104 7.53 7.74 2.76
N GLU A 105 7.73 7.50 4.05
CA GLU A 105 6.81 6.76 4.90
C GLU A 105 5.88 7.74 5.60
N ILE A 106 4.58 7.47 5.59
CA ILE A 106 3.58 8.22 6.34
C ILE A 106 3.00 7.30 7.40
N ARG A 107 2.99 7.78 8.64
CA ARG A 107 2.51 7.06 9.81
C ARG A 107 1.12 7.54 10.16
N TYR A 108 0.22 6.59 10.29
CA TYR A 108 -1.16 6.79 10.68
C TYR A 108 -1.46 6.03 11.96
N LYS A 109 -2.39 6.56 12.76
CA LYS A 109 -3.00 5.88 13.89
C LYS A 109 -4.48 5.70 13.62
N LEU A 110 -4.92 4.44 13.59
CA LEU A 110 -6.29 4.04 13.47
C LEU A 110 -6.73 3.42 14.79
N ARG A 111 -7.49 4.16 15.60
CA ARG A 111 -7.83 3.78 16.98
C ARG A 111 -6.55 3.49 17.78
N ASP A 112 -6.31 2.23 18.15
CA ASP A 112 -5.14 1.78 18.91
C ASP A 112 -4.07 1.09 18.05
N ARG A 113 -4.22 1.12 16.72
CA ARG A 113 -3.28 0.49 15.79
C ARG A 113 -2.50 1.54 15.01
N GLU A 114 -1.22 1.29 14.84
CA GLU A 114 -0.38 2.05 13.90
C GLU A 114 -0.40 1.41 12.52
N ALA A 115 -0.36 2.27 11.52
CA ALA A 115 -0.38 1.95 10.12
C ALA A 115 0.70 2.76 9.41
N ARG A 116 1.35 2.17 8.40
CA ARG A 116 2.38 2.84 7.64
C ARG A 116 2.14 2.69 6.16
N ILE A 117 2.24 3.80 5.44
CA ILE A 117 2.22 3.80 3.98
C ILE A 117 3.58 4.29 3.50
N LEU A 118 4.26 3.45 2.74
CA LEU A 118 5.42 3.86 1.97
C LEU A 118 4.93 4.39 0.61
N VAL A 119 5.35 5.60 0.26
CA VAL A 119 5.05 6.26 -1.00
C VAL A 119 6.35 6.48 -1.75
N ALA A 120 6.38 6.10 -3.03
CA ALA A 120 7.50 6.33 -3.91
C ALA A 120 7.02 6.73 -5.31
N LYS A 121 7.93 7.20 -6.16
CA LYS A 121 7.63 7.42 -7.57
C LYS A 121 7.40 6.07 -8.25
N ALA A 122 6.31 5.95 -9.00
CA ALA A 122 6.04 4.77 -9.82
C ALA A 122 6.73 4.91 -11.19
N GLU A 123 7.05 3.78 -11.81
CA GLU A 123 7.58 3.73 -13.18
C GLU A 123 6.53 4.12 -14.23
N ARG A 124 5.24 4.06 -13.87
CA ARG A 124 4.12 4.28 -14.77
C ARG A 124 3.10 5.21 -14.13
N TYR A 125 2.39 5.96 -14.98
CA TYR A 125 1.31 6.84 -14.58
C TYR A 125 -0.04 6.16 -14.81
N THR A 126 -0.90 6.20 -13.79
CA THR A 126 -2.28 5.72 -13.85
C THR A 126 -3.20 6.84 -13.39
N GLN A 127 -4.27 7.10 -14.15
CA GLN A 127 -5.31 8.04 -13.73
C GLN A 127 -6.18 7.44 -12.62
N SER A 128 -6.44 6.14 -12.71
CA SER A 128 -7.20 5.36 -11.75
C SER A 128 -6.29 4.56 -10.82
N HIS A 129 -6.83 4.17 -9.69
CA HIS A 129 -6.18 3.29 -8.73
C HIS A 129 -5.93 1.91 -9.38
N GLU A 130 -4.67 1.51 -9.53
CA GLU A 130 -4.27 0.19 -10.04
C GLU A 130 -3.61 -0.62 -8.93
N PHE A 131 -4.19 -1.77 -8.57
CA PHE A 131 -3.58 -2.66 -7.59
C PHE A 131 -2.46 -3.48 -8.23
N VAL A 132 -1.25 -3.35 -7.69
CA VAL A 132 -0.08 -4.17 -8.06
C VAL A 132 -0.02 -5.43 -7.19
N SER A 133 -0.47 -5.32 -5.94
CA SER A 133 -0.56 -6.43 -4.99
C SER A 133 -1.69 -6.19 -3.98
N ARG A 134 -1.85 -7.08 -2.99
CA ARG A 134 -2.80 -6.89 -1.88
C ARG A 134 -2.48 -5.70 -0.98
N THR A 135 -1.24 -5.25 -1.00
CA THR A 135 -0.73 -4.18 -0.13
C THR A 135 -0.10 -3.05 -0.92
N SER A 136 -0.05 -3.13 -2.25
CA SER A 136 0.54 -2.10 -3.09
C SER A 136 -0.34 -1.70 -4.26
N SER A 137 -0.33 -0.42 -4.57
CA SER A 137 -1.07 0.15 -5.68
C SER A 137 -0.32 1.32 -6.31
N ILE A 138 -0.74 1.71 -7.51
CA ILE A 138 -0.25 2.87 -8.24
C ILE A 138 -1.40 3.84 -8.47
N LEU A 139 -1.15 5.12 -8.19
CA LEU A 139 -2.08 6.21 -8.43
C LEU A 139 -1.28 7.49 -8.76
N ARG A 140 -1.61 8.15 -9.87
CA ARG A 140 -1.02 9.44 -10.29
C ARG A 140 0.52 9.42 -10.37
N GLY A 141 1.10 8.31 -10.82
CA GLY A 141 2.56 8.18 -10.96
C GLY A 141 3.30 7.96 -9.64
N GLN A 142 2.58 7.62 -8.57
CA GLN A 142 3.14 7.26 -7.27
C GLN A 142 2.72 5.83 -6.92
N SER A 143 3.62 5.06 -6.34
CA SER A 143 3.33 3.76 -5.77
C SER A 143 3.11 3.91 -4.27
N TYR A 144 2.09 3.23 -3.77
CA TYR A 144 1.69 3.21 -2.37
C TYR A 144 1.84 1.78 -1.90
N THR A 145 2.56 1.57 -0.79
CA THR A 145 2.72 0.24 -0.18
C THR A 145 2.36 0.34 1.30
N VAL A 146 1.30 -0.37 1.67
CA VAL A 146 0.77 -0.39 3.03
C VAL A 146 1.41 -1.53 3.82
N SER A 147 1.86 -1.24 5.03
CA SER A 147 2.36 -2.25 5.98
C SER A 147 1.67 -2.13 7.34
N GLY A 148 1.58 -3.26 8.04
CA GLY A 148 0.99 -3.35 9.38
C GLY A 148 -0.55 -3.36 9.42
N LEU A 149 -1.22 -3.56 8.29
CA LEU A 149 -2.67 -3.41 8.17
C LEU A 149 -3.38 -4.59 7.49
N ASP A 150 -4.67 -4.73 7.82
CA ASP A 150 -5.60 -5.53 7.03
C ASP A 150 -5.96 -4.84 5.71
N ALA A 151 -6.45 -5.61 4.74
CA ALA A 151 -6.82 -5.11 3.42
C ALA A 151 -7.90 -4.00 3.49
N GLN A 152 -8.78 -4.05 4.50
CA GLN A 152 -9.81 -3.04 4.68
C GLN A 152 -9.19 -1.67 5.00
N THR A 153 -8.21 -1.63 5.90
CA THR A 153 -7.55 -0.37 6.27
C THR A 153 -6.69 0.18 5.15
N ALA A 154 -6.03 -0.71 4.39
CA ALA A 154 -5.32 -0.31 3.18
C ALA A 154 -6.26 0.39 2.19
N CYS A 155 -7.45 -0.16 1.95
CA CYS A 155 -8.46 0.47 1.09
C CYS A 155 -8.90 1.83 1.63
N ILE A 156 -9.17 1.97 2.93
CA ILE A 156 -9.58 3.26 3.50
C ILE A 156 -8.49 4.31 3.27
N LEU A 157 -7.22 3.97 3.51
CA LEU A 157 -6.11 4.89 3.33
C LEU A 157 -5.87 5.28 1.86
N CYS A 158 -6.07 4.36 0.92
CA CYS A 158 -5.90 4.62 -0.50
C CYS A 158 -7.12 5.32 -1.15
N HIS A 159 -8.31 5.21 -0.55
CA HIS A 159 -9.56 5.79 -1.04
C HIS A 159 -10.10 6.91 -0.15
N VAL A 160 -9.27 7.54 0.68
CA VAL A 160 -9.73 8.76 1.34
C VAL A 160 -9.90 9.81 0.25
N ASP A 161 -11.15 10.09 -0.10
CA ASP A 161 -11.47 11.18 -1.01
C ASP A 161 -10.81 12.44 -0.45
N PRO A 162 -9.93 13.11 -1.23
CA PRO A 162 -9.47 14.41 -0.80
C PRO A 162 -10.72 15.28 -0.63
N PRO A 163 -10.87 16.02 0.48
CA PRO A 163 -11.99 16.93 0.62
C PRO A 163 -12.04 17.79 -0.63
N ALA A 164 -13.24 17.91 -1.23
CA ALA A 164 -13.45 18.73 -2.41
C ALA A 164 -12.80 20.10 -2.15
N MET A 165 -11.74 20.41 -2.90
CA MET A 165 -11.12 21.73 -2.83
C MET A 165 -12.15 22.70 -3.41
N ASN A 166 -12.87 23.40 -2.53
CA ASN A 166 -13.64 24.60 -2.85
C ASN A 166 -12.73 25.82 -2.82
#